data_AF-A0A936CZT4-F1
#
_entry.id   AF-A0A936CZT4-F1
#
_cell.length_a   1.000
_cell.length_b   1.000
_cell.length_c   1.000
_cell.angle_alpha   90.00
_cell.angle_beta   90.00
_cell.angle_gamma   90.00
#
_symmetry.space_group_name_H-M   'P 1'
#
loop_
_entity.id
_entity.type
_entity.pdbx_description
1 polymer ?
#
loop_
_entity_poly.entity_id
_entity_poly.type
_entity_poly.pdbx_seq_one_letter_code
_entity_poly.pdbx_strand_id
1 'polypeptide(L)'
;MIVEKPWAFDDDQTITIGERKYNVHAAIFMAEKLPVKNLELEEMYIEYRAPCKDNFRDFIAHIKLVNDADLSYPIILNENGALIDGKHRLAKAILEGRKTILAKRFVKEPASIWRYAE
;
A
#
# COMPACT_ATOMS: atom_id res chain seq x y z
N MET A 1 3.85 28.03 -1.60
CA MET A 1 3.29 27.12 -2.63
C MET A 1 2.64 25.96 -1.90
N ILE A 2 1.32 25.78 -2.02
CA ILE A 2 0.60 24.65 -1.43
C ILE A 2 0.77 23.47 -2.37
N VAL A 3 1.26 22.34 -1.84
CA VAL A 3 1.30 21.07 -2.56
C VAL A 3 0.07 20.30 -2.12
N GLU A 4 -0.92 20.26 -3.01
CA GLU A 4 -2.17 19.53 -2.80
C GLU A 4 -1.96 18.03 -3.00
N LYS A 5 -2.90 17.24 -2.49
CA LYS A 5 -2.87 15.79 -2.67
C LYS A 5 -3.04 15.47 -4.17
N PRO A 6 -2.13 14.67 -4.76
CA PRO A 6 -2.09 14.44 -6.21
C PRO A 6 -3.28 13.63 -6.75
N TRP A 7 -4.01 12.92 -5.86
CA TRP A 7 -5.26 12.24 -6.19
C TRP A 7 -6.21 12.16 -4.97
N ALA A 8 -7.51 12.09 -5.24
CA ALA A 8 -8.51 11.76 -4.23
C ALA A 8 -8.38 10.27 -3.88
N PHE A 9 -8.62 9.93 -2.61
CA PHE A 9 -8.89 8.53 -2.27
C PHE A 9 -10.34 8.27 -2.67
N ASP A 10 -10.55 7.54 -3.76
CA ASP A 10 -11.88 7.13 -4.22
C ASP A 10 -12.08 5.62 -3.98
N ASP A 11 -13.35 5.19 -3.96
CA ASP A 11 -13.70 3.79 -3.76
C ASP A 11 -13.27 2.88 -4.93
N ASP A 12 -12.83 3.50 -6.03
CA ASP A 12 -12.33 2.85 -7.23
C ASP A 12 -10.80 2.70 -7.23
N GLN A 13 -10.12 3.07 -6.12
CA GLN A 13 -8.68 2.94 -6.02
C GLN A 13 -8.29 1.48 -6.20
N THR A 14 -7.46 1.24 -7.22
CA THR A 14 -6.98 -0.09 -7.57
C THR A 14 -5.47 -0.13 -7.68
N ILE A 15 -4.93 -1.33 -7.52
CA ILE A 15 -3.52 -1.62 -7.82
C ILE A 15 -3.42 -2.91 -8.63
N THR A 16 -2.55 -2.92 -9.63
CA THR A 16 -2.21 -4.13 -10.38
C THR A 16 -0.96 -4.76 -9.79
N ILE A 17 -1.03 -6.05 -9.46
CA ILE A 17 0.10 -6.87 -9.02
C ILE A 17 0.08 -8.15 -9.86
N GLY A 18 1.11 -8.34 -10.69
CA GLY A 18 1.10 -9.37 -11.73
C GLY A 18 -0.12 -9.21 -12.65
N GLU A 19 -0.87 -10.29 -12.84
CA GLU A 19 -2.07 -10.33 -13.70
C GLU A 19 -3.37 -9.96 -12.95
N ARG A 20 -3.28 -9.58 -11.67
CA ARG A 20 -4.46 -9.28 -10.84
C ARG A 20 -4.56 -7.78 -10.55
N LYS A 21 -5.75 -7.22 -10.73
CA LYS A 21 -6.13 -5.87 -10.33
C LYS A 21 -6.94 -5.93 -9.04
N TYR A 22 -6.39 -5.39 -7.96
CA TYR A 22 -6.98 -5.38 -6.62
C TYR A 22 -7.76 -4.09 -6.39
N ASN A 23 -8.95 -4.19 -5.77
CA ASN A 23 -9.64 -3.04 -5.20
C ASN A 23 -9.12 -2.79 -3.77
N VAL A 24 -8.54 -1.62 -3.56
CA VAL A 24 -7.87 -1.27 -2.30
C VAL A 24 -8.88 -1.13 -1.16
N HIS A 25 -10.04 -0.52 -1.41
CA HIS A 25 -11.09 -0.36 -0.40
C HIS A 25 -11.63 -1.73 0.07
N ALA A 26 -11.96 -2.62 -0.88
CA ALA A 26 -12.42 -3.98 -0.59
C ALA A 26 -11.36 -4.78 0.18
N ALA A 27 -10.08 -4.64 -0.17
CA ALA A 27 -8.99 -5.27 0.56
C ALA A 27 -8.89 -4.74 2.00
N ILE A 28 -9.00 -3.43 2.23
CA ILE A 28 -9.01 -2.83 3.57
C ILE A 28 -10.17 -3.38 4.41
N PHE A 29 -11.38 -3.38 3.85
CA PHE A 29 -12.57 -3.90 4.51
C PHE A 29 -12.42 -5.38 4.88
N MET A 30 -11.98 -6.22 3.94
CA MET A 30 -11.79 -7.65 4.19
C MET A 30 -10.63 -7.93 5.14
N ALA A 31 -9.63 -7.06 5.19
CA ALA A 31 -8.48 -7.19 6.09
C ALA A 31 -8.82 -6.82 7.55
N GLU A 32 -9.95 -6.20 7.85
CA GLU A 32 -10.32 -5.78 9.21
C GLU A 32 -10.19 -6.95 10.21
N LYS A 33 -10.66 -8.13 9.81
CA LYS A 33 -10.70 -9.36 10.63
C LYS A 33 -9.37 -10.12 10.69
N LEU A 34 -8.36 -9.70 9.93
CA LEU A 34 -7.06 -10.37 9.91
C LEU A 34 -6.23 -9.99 11.15
N PRO A 35 -5.43 -10.92 11.69
CA PRO A 35 -4.51 -10.60 12.77
C PRO A 35 -3.43 -9.63 12.29
N VAL A 36 -3.06 -8.68 13.15
CA VAL A 36 -1.91 -7.81 12.93
C VAL A 36 -0.64 -8.54 13.38
N LYS A 37 0.41 -8.49 12.57
CA LYS A 37 1.73 -9.06 12.87
C LYS A 37 2.82 -8.01 12.62
N ASN A 38 3.93 -8.11 13.35
CA ASN A 38 5.16 -7.42 12.98
C ASN A 38 5.84 -8.20 11.85
N LEU A 39 6.20 -7.50 10.78
CA LEU A 39 6.96 -8.05 9.66
C LEU A 39 8.32 -7.37 9.59
N GLU A 40 9.39 -8.16 9.46
CA GLU A 40 10.75 -7.67 9.25
C GLU A 40 10.87 -7.05 7.85
N LEU A 41 11.43 -5.84 7.77
CA LEU A 41 11.52 -5.09 6.51
C LEU A 41 12.57 -5.66 5.56
N GLU A 42 13.63 -6.28 6.09
CA GLU A 42 14.72 -6.84 5.28
C GLU A 42 14.28 -8.04 4.40
N GLU A 43 13.20 -8.72 4.78
CA GLU A 43 12.67 -9.89 4.08
C GLU A 43 11.60 -9.53 3.04
N MET A 44 11.24 -8.25 2.92
CA MET A 44 10.17 -7.82 2.03
C MET A 44 10.64 -7.67 0.59
N TYR A 45 9.95 -8.35 -0.33
CA TYR A 45 10.02 -8.01 -1.75
C TYR A 45 9.12 -6.81 -2.05
N ILE A 46 9.72 -5.69 -2.47
CA ILE A 46 9.02 -4.42 -2.69
C ILE A 46 9.00 -4.10 -4.18
N GLU A 47 7.97 -4.57 -4.88
CA GLU A 47 7.68 -4.09 -6.23
C GLU A 47 6.95 -2.75 -6.16
N TYR A 48 7.47 -1.75 -6.88
CA TYR A 48 6.85 -0.43 -6.94
C TYR A 48 6.84 0.12 -8.36
N ARG A 49 5.62 0.36 -8.86
CA ARG A 49 5.37 1.25 -9.98
C ARG A 49 4.69 2.50 -9.42
N ALA A 50 5.36 3.64 -9.53
CA ALA A 50 4.84 4.90 -9.02
C ALA A 50 3.58 5.30 -9.80
N PRO A 51 2.41 5.51 -9.15
CA PRO A 51 1.20 5.99 -9.81
C PRO A 51 1.22 7.52 -9.91
N CYS A 52 2.34 8.11 -10.32
CA CYS A 52 2.47 9.55 -10.48
C CYS A 52 2.48 9.92 -11.97
N LYS A 53 2.05 11.15 -12.29
CA LYS A 53 2.44 11.74 -13.56
C LYS A 53 3.95 12.03 -13.44
N ASP A 54 4.71 11.83 -14.51
CA ASP A 54 6.17 11.98 -14.54
C ASP A 54 6.59 13.47 -14.41
N ASN A 55 6.24 14.12 -13.29
CA ASN A 55 6.53 15.52 -13.01
C ASN A 55 6.94 15.74 -11.53
N PHE A 56 7.72 16.80 -11.31
CA PHE A 56 8.33 17.08 -10.01
C PHE A 56 7.32 17.48 -8.91
N ARG A 57 6.17 18.07 -9.28
CA ARG A 57 5.14 18.46 -8.32
C ARG A 57 4.47 17.23 -7.71
N ASP A 58 4.17 16.22 -8.52
CA ASP A 58 3.59 14.96 -8.05
C ASP A 58 4.58 14.22 -7.14
N PHE A 59 5.86 14.21 -7.51
CA PHE A 59 6.92 13.64 -6.66
C PHE A 59 6.97 14.29 -5.26
N ILE A 60 6.96 15.62 -5.19
CA ILE A 60 6.93 16.34 -3.90
C ILE A 60 5.65 15.98 -3.11
N ALA A 61 4.51 15.86 -3.80
CA ALA A 61 3.25 15.51 -3.18
C ALA A 61 3.26 14.08 -2.59
N HIS A 62 3.91 13.14 -3.26
CA HIS A 62 4.18 11.81 -2.71
C HIS A 62 5.07 11.86 -1.46
N ILE A 63 6.14 12.64 -1.46
CA ILE A 63 7.00 12.80 -0.26
C ILE A 63 6.17 13.30 0.92
N LYS A 64 5.30 14.29 0.68
CA LYS A 64 4.38 14.78 1.72
C LYS A 64 3.49 13.66 2.26
N LEU A 65 2.89 12.85 1.40
CA LEU A 65 2.08 11.69 1.81
C LEU A 65 2.87 10.64 2.59
N VAL A 66 4.14 10.42 2.24
CA VAL A 66 5.04 9.56 3.02
C VAL A 66 5.21 10.12 4.43
N ASN A 67 5.54 11.41 4.56
CA ASN A 67 5.74 12.04 5.87
C ASN A 67 4.46 12.06 6.73
N ASP A 68 3.31 12.29 6.10
CA ASP A 68 2.00 12.36 6.75
C ASP A 68 1.42 10.97 7.08
N ALA A 69 2.02 9.87 6.59
CA ALA A 69 1.51 8.53 6.82
C ALA A 69 1.58 8.13 8.31
N ASP A 70 0.48 7.58 8.83
CA ASP A 70 0.40 7.06 10.19
C ASP A 70 0.80 5.59 10.25
N LEU A 71 1.86 5.28 11.01
CA LEU A 71 2.41 3.93 11.18
C LEU A 71 1.66 3.09 12.22
N SER A 72 0.64 3.63 12.88
CA SER A 72 -0.27 2.86 13.75
C SER A 72 -1.16 1.90 12.95
N TYR A 73 -1.37 2.18 11.65
CA TYR A 73 -2.15 1.35 10.74
C TYR A 73 -1.27 0.33 9.99
N PRO A 74 -1.69 -0.95 9.93
CA PRO A 74 -0.91 -1.97 9.24
C PRO A 74 -0.87 -1.76 7.72
N ILE A 75 0.18 -2.27 7.08
CA ILE A 75 0.19 -2.52 5.63
C ILE A 75 -0.65 -3.77 5.31
N ILE A 76 -1.12 -3.90 4.06
CA ILE A 76 -1.93 -5.03 3.62
C ILE A 76 -1.20 -5.78 2.51
N LEU A 77 -1.01 -7.08 2.71
CA LEU A 77 -0.34 -7.98 1.78
C LEU A 77 -1.31 -9.02 1.20
N ASN A 78 -1.12 -9.37 -0.07
CA ASN A 78 -1.80 -10.47 -0.74
C ASN A 78 -1.30 -11.85 -0.24
N GLU A 79 -1.89 -12.93 -0.75
CA GLU A 79 -1.51 -14.30 -0.37
C GLU A 79 -0.04 -14.64 -0.65
N ASN A 80 0.56 -13.99 -1.64
CA ASN A 80 1.97 -14.17 -2.01
C ASN A 80 2.93 -13.22 -1.29
N GLY A 81 2.43 -12.33 -0.43
CA GLY A 81 3.24 -11.36 0.31
C GLY A 81 3.49 -10.04 -0.42
N ALA A 82 2.90 -9.83 -1.60
CA ALA A 82 2.98 -8.57 -2.34
C ALA A 82 2.04 -7.51 -1.75
N LEU A 83 2.46 -6.24 -1.86
CA LEU A 83 1.84 -5.11 -1.17
C LEU A 83 0.61 -4.56 -1.90
N ILE A 84 -0.57 -4.76 -1.33
CA ILE A 84 -1.85 -4.18 -1.81
C ILE A 84 -1.96 -2.72 -1.36
N ASP A 85 -1.87 -2.47 -0.05
CA ASP A 85 -2.02 -1.14 0.55
C ASP A 85 -0.89 -0.81 1.54
N GLY A 86 -0.58 0.48 1.68
CA GLY A 86 0.35 0.99 2.69
C GLY A 86 1.74 1.32 2.17
N LYS A 87 1.91 1.59 0.87
CA LYS A 87 3.20 1.98 0.26
C LYS A 87 3.84 3.20 0.94
N HIS A 88 3.04 4.22 1.28
CA HIS A 88 3.55 5.40 2.00
C HIS A 88 4.00 5.06 3.43
N ARG A 89 3.26 4.19 4.12
CA ARG A 89 3.64 3.69 5.47
C ARG A 89 4.93 2.87 5.41
N LEU A 90 5.05 1.99 4.43
CA LEU A 90 6.27 1.22 4.19
C LEU A 90 7.46 2.14 3.91
N ALA A 91 7.31 3.10 2.99
CA ALA A 91 8.36 4.07 2.69
C ALA A 91 8.79 4.87 3.92
N LYS A 92 7.83 5.34 4.74
CA LYS A 92 8.12 6.07 5.99
C LYS A 92 8.87 5.19 6.99
N ALA A 93 8.44 3.94 7.20
CA ALA A 93 9.11 3.02 8.12
C ALA A 93 10.57 2.76 7.72
N ILE A 94 10.83 2.60 6.41
CA ILE A 94 12.19 2.44 5.87
C ILE A 94 13.02 3.71 6.09
N LEU A 95 12.47 4.89 5.78
CA LEU A 95 13.15 6.18 5.96
C LEU A 95 13.46 6.49 7.44
N GLU A 96 12.60 6.05 8.36
CA GLU A 96 12.81 6.15 9.81
C GLU A 96 13.82 5.11 10.35
N GLY A 97 14.37 4.23 9.50
CA GLY A 97 15.31 3.19 9.91
C GLY A 97 14.69 2.13 10.83
N ARG A 98 13.37 1.90 10.73
CA ARG A 98 12.71 0.84 11.50
C ARG A 98 13.19 -0.52 11.00
N LYS A 99 13.11 -1.53 11.87
CA LYS A 99 13.35 -2.93 11.50
C LYS A 99 12.07 -3.64 11.08
N THR A 100 10.95 -3.22 11.66
CA THR A 100 9.66 -3.88 11.48
C THR A 100 8.54 -2.90 11.12
N ILE A 101 7.47 -3.44 10.55
CA ILE A 101 6.21 -2.74 10.28
C ILE A 101 5.01 -3.63 10.64
N LEU A 102 3.91 -3.01 11.10
CA LEU A 102 2.65 -3.70 11.30
C LEU A 102 2.09 -4.13 9.94
N ALA A 103 1.71 -5.40 9.81
CA ALA A 103 1.20 -5.97 8.57
C ALA A 103 0.00 -6.89 8.84
N LYS A 104 -0.92 -6.90 7.87
CA LYS A 104 -1.99 -7.88 7.72
C LYS A 104 -1.80 -8.58 6.39
N ARG A 105 -1.86 -9.91 6.39
CA ARG A 105 -1.66 -10.72 5.17
C ARG A 105 -2.82 -11.67 4.99
N PHE A 106 -3.40 -11.69 3.79
CA PHE A 106 -4.36 -12.72 3.42
C PHE A 106 -3.62 -14.07 3.32
N VAL A 107 -4.12 -15.12 3.96
CA VAL A 107 -3.61 -16.49 3.73
C VAL A 107 -4.21 -17.07 2.44
N LYS A 108 -5.47 -16.69 2.17
CA LYS A 108 -6.20 -16.95 0.94
C LYS A 108 -7.01 -15.71 0.60
N GLU A 109 -6.94 -15.27 -0.64
CA GLU A 109 -7.59 -14.03 -1.07
C GLU A 109 -9.09 -14.23 -1.31
N PRO A 110 -9.96 -13.37 -0.77
CA PRO A 110 -11.37 -13.34 -1.17
C PRO A 110 -11.50 -12.97 -2.65
N ALA A 111 -12.40 -13.63 -3.38
CA ALA A 111 -12.65 -13.29 -4.78
C ALA A 111 -13.19 -11.86 -4.98
N SER A 112 -13.71 -11.23 -3.92
CA SER A 112 -14.26 -9.87 -3.95
C SER A 112 -13.20 -8.76 -4.00
N ILE A 113 -11.92 -9.05 -3.69
CA ILE A 113 -10.89 -8.01 -3.59
C ILE A 113 -10.06 -7.85 -4.86
N TRP A 114 -10.20 -8.74 -5.84
CA TRP A 114 -9.42 -8.70 -7.08
C TRP A 114 -10.19 -9.24 -8.29
N ARG A 115 -9.73 -8.82 -9.48
CA ARG A 115 -10.11 -9.38 -10.78
C ARG A 115 -8.86 -9.54 -11.65
N TYR A 116 -8.94 -10.29 -12.73
CA TYR A 116 -7.85 -10.28 -13.72
C TYR A 116 -7.73 -8.89 -14.34
N ALA A 117 -6.48 -8.45 -14.56
CA ALA A 117 -6.21 -7.25 -15.34
C ALA A 117 -6.55 -7.54 -16.81
N GLU A 118 -7.32 -6.65 -17.43
CA GLU A 118 -7.59 -6.66 -18.88
C GLU A 118 -6.35 -6.23 -19.67
#